data_AF-A0AA87A2V8-F1
#
_entry.id   AF-A0AA87A2V8-F1
#
_cell.length_a   1.000
_cell.length_b   1.000
_cell.length_c   1.000
_cell.angle_alpha   90.00
_cell.angle_beta   90.00
_cell.angle_gamma   90.00
#
_symmetry.space_group_name_H-M   'P 1'
#
loop_
_entity.id
_entity.type
_entity.pdbx_description
1 polymer ?
#
loop_
_entity_poly.entity_id
_entity_poly.type
_entity_poly.pdbx_seq_one_letter_code
_entity_poly.pdbx_strand_id
1 'polypeptide(L)'
;MMPKNLFQIQLYLNILLGFVLVIKYPNFITLLYLMILILSSIFKRKVISQIINIIFLPIIFMDQFTISLQLIMLKFKEISVLFLCIYYIGILVLDIPLIKESYFVIKKPVFRLLASIWFSLVATSTKIILPSNLNSNSFLSGLNNSALINGMVVVIYIYFAIKNWGYEVRCNLPIDFLKYKNIIILVVTMILSIWFCFFVVFSSVAINYKEIFGNWDFSLINPTLSEKLKNSWQIYFSAIKAGLVEESERYIKCF
;
A
#
# COMPACT_ATOMS: atom_id res chain seq x y z
N MET A 1 21.95 10.51 0.70
CA MET A 1 21.35 11.22 -0.45
C MET A 1 21.23 10.24 -1.60
N MET A 2 20.02 9.95 -2.09
CA MET A 2 19.89 9.26 -3.39
C MET A 2 20.23 10.29 -4.48
N PRO A 3 21.00 9.94 -5.52
CA PRO A 3 21.29 10.88 -6.59
C PRO A 3 19.98 11.27 -7.29
N LYS A 4 19.83 12.58 -7.59
CA LYS A 4 18.73 13.16 -8.42
C LYS A 4 18.45 12.39 -9.72
N ASN A 5 19.40 11.57 -10.14
CA ASN A 5 19.33 10.68 -11.30
C ASN A 5 18.28 9.58 -11.15
N LEU A 6 17.99 9.07 -9.95
CA LEU A 6 17.12 7.89 -9.78
C LEU A 6 15.65 8.16 -10.12
N PHE A 7 15.10 9.28 -9.66
CA PHE A 7 13.73 9.67 -10.02
C PHE A 7 13.62 9.97 -11.52
N GLN A 8 14.64 10.60 -12.12
CA GLN A 8 14.65 10.86 -13.56
C GLN A 8 14.72 9.56 -14.37
N ILE A 9 15.57 8.61 -13.97
CA ILE A 9 15.66 7.29 -14.59
C ILE A 9 14.30 6.60 -14.51
N GLN A 10 13.66 6.59 -13.33
CA GLN A 10 12.32 6.01 -13.16
C GLN A 10 11.29 6.68 -14.06
N LEU A 11 11.30 8.01 -14.16
CA LEU A 11 10.36 8.75 -15.00
C LEU A 11 10.56 8.44 -16.48
N TYR A 12 11.80 8.36 -16.96
CA TYR A 12 12.09 7.97 -18.35
C TYR A 12 11.74 6.51 -18.65
N LEU A 13 11.97 5.60 -17.70
CA LEU A 13 11.54 4.21 -17.83
C LEU A 13 10.02 4.10 -17.94
N ASN A 14 9.26 4.86 -17.13
CA ASN A 14 7.80 4.89 -17.22
C ASN A 14 7.31 5.56 -18.51
N ILE A 15 8.01 6.57 -19.04
CA ILE A 15 7.71 7.12 -20.38
C ILE A 15 7.88 6.02 -21.45
N LEU A 16 8.99 5.29 -21.43
CA LEU A 16 9.25 4.22 -22.37
C LEU A 16 8.20 3.10 -22.27
N LEU A 17 7.87 2.67 -21.06
CA LEU A 17 6.78 1.71 -20.82
C LEU A 17 5.43 2.25 -21.29
N GLY A 18 5.14 3.53 -21.03
CA GLY A 18 3.94 4.21 -21.49
C GLY A 18 3.79 4.17 -23.01
N PHE A 19 4.87 4.41 -23.78
CA PHE A 19 4.85 4.25 -25.24
C PHE A 19 4.52 2.82 -25.65
N VAL A 20 5.15 1.82 -25.03
CA VAL A 20 4.87 0.40 -25.33
C VAL A 20 3.40 0.07 -25.05
N LEU A 21 2.85 0.53 -23.92
CA LEU A 21 1.46 0.30 -23.53
C LEU A 21 0.48 0.99 -24.48
N VAL A 22 0.73 2.24 -24.90
CA VAL A 22 -0.12 2.95 -25.88
C VAL A 22 -0.13 2.23 -27.23
N ILE A 23 1.01 1.70 -27.68
CA ILE A 23 1.10 0.97 -28.95
C ILE A 23 0.38 -0.37 -28.86
N LYS A 24 0.54 -1.12 -27.76
CA LYS A 24 -0.03 -2.46 -27.61
C LYS A 24 -1.49 -2.48 -27.17
N TYR A 25 -1.93 -1.48 -26.42
CA TYR A 25 -3.25 -1.38 -25.81
C TYR A 25 -3.75 0.08 -25.85
N PRO A 26 -4.05 0.62 -27.04
CA PRO A 26 -4.44 2.01 -27.18
C PRO A 26 -5.79 2.25 -26.47
N ASN A 27 -5.75 2.94 -25.33
CA ASN A 27 -6.94 3.50 -24.70
C ASN A 27 -6.67 4.93 -24.21
N PHE A 28 -7.76 5.66 -23.91
CA PHE A 28 -7.68 7.04 -23.45
C PHE A 28 -6.83 7.22 -22.18
N ILE A 29 -6.93 6.31 -21.21
CA ILE A 29 -6.17 6.32 -19.96
C ILE A 29 -4.66 6.17 -20.23
N THR A 30 -4.25 5.21 -21.06
CA THR A 30 -2.84 4.99 -21.41
C THR A 30 -2.23 6.19 -22.11
N LEU A 31 -3.00 6.84 -23.00
CA LEU A 31 -2.59 8.08 -23.66
C LEU A 31 -2.47 9.23 -22.66
N LEU A 32 -3.46 9.38 -21.77
CA LEU A 32 -3.46 10.40 -20.72
C LEU A 32 -2.25 10.24 -19.79
N TYR A 33 -1.94 9.02 -19.36
CA TYR A 33 -0.76 8.72 -18.54
C TYR A 33 0.53 9.14 -19.23
N LEU A 34 0.70 8.79 -20.50
CA LEU A 34 1.87 9.18 -21.28
C LEU A 34 2.00 10.71 -21.38
N MET A 35 0.89 11.42 -21.65
CA MET A 35 0.86 12.88 -21.71
C MET A 35 1.27 13.52 -20.38
N ILE A 36 0.76 13.01 -19.26
CA ILE A 36 1.11 13.49 -17.91
C ILE A 36 2.60 13.25 -17.59
N LEU A 37 3.14 12.08 -17.96
CA LEU A 37 4.56 11.77 -17.77
C LEU A 37 5.47 12.71 -18.56
N ILE A 38 5.13 12.99 -19.82
CA ILE A 38 5.86 13.96 -20.66
C ILE A 38 5.77 15.36 -20.05
N LEU A 39 4.58 15.77 -19.61
CA LEU A 39 4.36 17.07 -18.97
C LEU A 39 5.20 17.24 -17.70
N SER A 40 5.24 16.19 -16.86
CA SER A 40 6.07 16.14 -15.65
C SER A 40 7.56 16.25 -15.97
N SER A 41 8.02 15.61 -17.06
CA SER A 41 9.42 15.68 -17.52
C SER A 41 9.83 17.08 -18.01
N ILE A 42 8.91 17.82 -18.64
CA ILE A 42 9.20 19.15 -19.21
C ILE A 42 9.19 20.23 -18.12
N PHE A 43 8.24 20.17 -17.18
CA PHE A 43 7.98 21.27 -16.24
C PHE A 43 8.69 21.15 -14.88
N LYS A 44 9.87 20.51 -14.81
CA LYS A 44 10.62 20.14 -13.58
C LYS A 44 10.79 21.20 -12.48
N ARG A 45 10.54 22.49 -12.73
CA ARG A 45 10.78 23.60 -11.79
C ARG A 45 9.54 24.43 -11.42
N LYS A 46 8.36 24.10 -11.94
CA LYS A 46 7.12 24.84 -11.63
C LYS A 46 6.39 24.17 -10.46
N VAL A 47 5.77 24.98 -9.59
CA VAL A 47 4.86 24.50 -8.52
C VAL A 47 3.79 23.56 -9.10
N ILE A 48 3.33 23.85 -10.32
CA ILE A 48 2.38 23.02 -11.07
C ILE A 48 2.92 21.60 -11.30
N SER A 49 4.20 21.43 -11.63
CA SER A 49 4.82 20.10 -11.78
C SER A 49 4.87 19.35 -10.46
N GLN A 50 5.08 20.04 -9.33
CA GLN A 50 5.06 19.39 -8.03
C GLN A 50 3.66 18.84 -7.68
N ILE A 51 2.60 19.60 -8.00
CA ILE A 51 1.21 19.15 -7.82
C ILE A 51 0.92 17.94 -8.72
N ILE A 52 1.31 18.03 -10.00
CA ILE A 52 1.16 16.91 -10.94
C ILE A 52 1.87 15.66 -10.41
N ASN A 53 3.07 15.82 -9.86
CA ASN A 53 3.87 14.71 -9.36
C ASN A 53 3.26 14.06 -8.11
N ILE A 54 2.69 14.83 -7.19
CA ILE A 54 2.05 14.28 -5.99
C ILE A 54 0.72 13.59 -6.34
N ILE A 55 -0.04 14.14 -7.28
CA ILE A 55 -1.37 13.63 -7.60
C ILE A 55 -1.28 12.44 -8.56
N PHE A 56 -0.62 12.58 -9.70
CA PHE A 56 -0.76 11.63 -10.79
C PHE A 56 0.34 10.58 -10.85
N LEU A 57 1.59 10.92 -10.52
CA LEU A 57 2.70 9.96 -10.67
C LEU A 57 2.58 8.69 -9.83
N PRO A 58 2.08 8.70 -8.57
CA PRO A 58 1.92 7.47 -7.80
C PRO A 58 0.97 6.49 -8.51
N ILE A 59 -0.15 7.01 -9.05
CA ILE A 59 -1.12 6.21 -9.80
C ILE A 59 -0.46 5.66 -11.05
N ILE A 60 0.15 6.53 -11.85
CA ILE A 60 0.74 6.15 -13.14
C ILE A 60 1.81 5.08 -12.95
N PHE A 61 2.70 5.26 -11.96
CA PHE A 61 3.78 4.30 -11.70
C PHE A 61 3.21 2.94 -11.27
N MET A 62 2.33 2.91 -10.28
CA MET A 62 1.77 1.64 -9.81
C MET A 62 0.94 0.93 -10.88
N ASP A 63 0.09 1.65 -11.61
CA ASP A 63 -0.77 1.06 -12.65
C ASP A 63 0.04 0.58 -13.86
N GLN A 64 0.96 1.39 -14.38
CA GLN A 64 1.80 0.97 -15.50
C GLN A 64 2.64 -0.26 -15.13
N PHE A 65 3.18 -0.30 -13.92
CA PHE A 65 3.94 -1.45 -13.43
C PHE A 65 3.05 -2.71 -13.30
N THR A 66 1.88 -2.55 -12.70
CA THR A 66 0.90 -3.65 -12.52
C THR A 66 0.44 -4.21 -13.87
N ILE A 67 -0.01 -3.34 -14.78
CA ILE A 67 -0.48 -3.72 -16.12
C ILE A 67 0.64 -4.39 -16.91
N SER A 68 1.85 -3.83 -16.89
CA SER A 68 2.99 -4.39 -17.62
C SER A 68 3.32 -5.80 -17.14
N LEU A 69 3.40 -6.03 -15.82
CA LEU A 69 3.68 -7.36 -15.28
C LEU A 69 2.52 -8.32 -15.52
N GLN A 70 1.27 -7.87 -15.42
CA GLN A 70 0.12 -8.70 -15.72
C GLN A 70 0.12 -9.18 -17.18
N LEU A 71 0.47 -8.30 -18.13
CA LEU A 71 0.60 -8.66 -19.54
C LEU A 71 1.73 -9.66 -19.78
N ILE A 72 2.87 -9.47 -19.13
CA ILE A 72 3.99 -10.41 -19.20
C ILE A 72 3.57 -11.78 -18.63
N MET A 73 2.88 -11.81 -17.49
CA MET A 73 2.37 -13.04 -16.88
C MET A 73 1.35 -13.76 -17.76
N LEU A 74 0.49 -13.03 -18.46
CA LEU A 74 -0.47 -13.61 -19.40
C LEU A 74 0.23 -14.26 -20.59
N LYS A 75 1.33 -13.66 -21.07
CA LYS A 75 2.12 -14.19 -22.18
C LYS A 75 3.01 -15.37 -21.78
N PHE A 76 3.61 -15.32 -20.59
CA PHE A 76 4.55 -16.33 -20.08
C PHE A 76 3.98 -17.05 -18.85
N LYS A 77 2.90 -17.82 -19.05
CA LYS A 77 2.15 -18.47 -17.95
C LYS A 77 3.02 -19.42 -17.11
N GLU A 78 3.96 -20.14 -17.74
CA GLU A 78 4.86 -21.09 -17.08
C GLU A 78 5.75 -20.42 -16.02
N ILE A 79 6.14 -19.16 -16.24
CA ILE A 79 7.06 -18.40 -15.38
C ILE A 79 6.30 -17.32 -14.59
N SER A 80 4.96 -17.35 -14.61
CA SER A 80 4.10 -16.35 -13.98
C SER A 80 4.35 -16.16 -12.47
N VAL A 81 4.73 -17.24 -11.76
CA VAL A 81 5.10 -17.19 -10.34
C VAL A 81 6.30 -16.25 -10.09
N LEU A 82 7.32 -16.33 -10.95
CA LEU A 82 8.51 -15.49 -10.84
C LEU A 82 8.16 -14.01 -11.08
N PHE A 83 7.33 -13.73 -12.08
CA PHE A 83 6.85 -12.36 -12.33
C PHE A 83 5.94 -11.83 -11.21
N LEU A 84 5.20 -12.69 -10.52
CA LEU A 84 4.43 -12.30 -9.34
C LEU A 84 5.34 -11.93 -8.16
N CYS A 85 6.44 -12.66 -7.94
CA CYS A 85 7.44 -12.27 -6.95
C CYS A 85 8.11 -10.93 -7.31
N ILE A 86 8.44 -10.72 -8.58
CA ILE A 86 8.96 -9.44 -9.08
C ILE A 86 7.95 -8.31 -8.85
N TYR A 87 6.65 -8.56 -9.06
CA TYR A 87 5.59 -7.59 -8.78
C TYR A 87 5.60 -7.18 -7.31
N TYR A 88 5.62 -8.14 -6.39
CA TYR A 88 5.60 -7.88 -4.95
C TYR A 88 6.82 -7.11 -4.45
N ILE A 89 8.01 -7.44 -4.93
CA ILE A 89 9.22 -6.70 -4.56
C ILE A 89 9.21 -5.32 -5.22
N GLY A 90 8.80 -5.25 -6.49
CA GLY A 90 8.80 -4.03 -7.28
C GLY A 90 7.88 -2.98 -6.69
N ILE A 91 6.63 -3.33 -6.34
CA ILE A 91 5.65 -2.36 -5.82
C ILE A 91 6.10 -1.72 -4.50
N LEU A 92 6.86 -2.44 -3.67
CA LEU A 92 7.41 -1.91 -2.41
C LEU A 92 8.47 -0.83 -2.61
N VAL A 93 9.26 -0.94 -3.68
CA VAL A 93 10.40 -0.05 -3.94
C VAL A 93 10.06 1.04 -4.95
N LEU A 94 9.04 0.81 -5.78
CA LEU A 94 8.68 1.64 -6.92
C LEU A 94 8.56 3.11 -6.56
N ASP A 95 7.78 3.47 -5.56
CA ASP A 95 7.51 4.88 -5.26
C ASP A 95 8.56 5.56 -4.38
N ILE A 96 9.57 4.83 -3.88
CA ILE A 96 10.60 5.42 -2.99
C ILE A 96 11.27 6.65 -3.61
N PRO A 97 11.71 6.65 -4.89
CA PRO A 97 12.29 7.85 -5.49
C PRO A 97 11.29 9.00 -5.64
N LEU A 98 10.03 8.71 -5.99
CA LEU A 98 8.96 9.69 -6.09
C LEU A 98 8.66 10.36 -4.75
N ILE A 99 8.56 9.56 -3.68
CA ILE A 99 8.32 10.02 -2.31
C ILE A 99 9.41 11.02 -1.90
N LYS A 100 10.67 10.66 -2.13
CA LYS A 100 11.82 11.50 -1.78
C LYS A 100 11.87 12.82 -2.54
N GLU A 101 11.53 12.83 -3.83
CA GLU A 101 11.59 14.05 -4.64
C GLU A 101 10.35 14.96 -4.45
N SER A 102 9.16 14.37 -4.34
CA SER A 102 7.91 15.14 -4.42
C SER A 102 7.24 15.38 -3.07
N TYR A 103 7.25 14.38 -2.17
CA TYR A 103 6.53 14.45 -0.89
C TYR A 103 7.37 15.10 0.22
N PHE A 104 8.70 14.94 0.18
CA PHE A 104 9.60 15.50 1.20
C PHE A 104 9.57 17.03 1.26
N VAL A 105 9.33 17.66 0.12
CA VAL A 105 9.36 19.13 -0.04
C VAL A 105 8.07 19.79 0.48
N ILE A 106 7.03 19.01 0.83
CA ILE A 106 5.77 19.55 1.34
C ILE A 106 6.00 20.20 2.72
N LYS A 107 5.83 21.51 2.79
CA LYS A 107 6.06 22.29 4.03
C LYS A 107 4.83 22.37 4.95
N LYS A 108 3.64 22.58 4.38
CA LYS A 108 2.43 22.85 5.19
C LYS A 108 1.82 21.55 5.75
N PRO A 109 1.53 21.46 7.06
CA PRO A 109 0.98 20.25 7.69
C PRO A 109 -0.31 19.72 7.05
N VAL A 110 -1.24 20.61 6.70
CA VAL A 110 -2.51 20.21 6.05
C VAL A 110 -2.26 19.52 4.70
N PHE A 111 -1.30 20.01 3.91
CA PHE A 111 -0.94 19.38 2.63
C PHE A 111 -0.17 18.07 2.82
N ARG A 112 0.59 17.91 3.91
CA ARG A 112 1.23 16.64 4.26
C ARG A 112 0.17 15.56 4.54
N LEU A 113 -0.86 15.91 5.31
CA LEU A 113 -1.97 15.03 5.65
C LEU A 113 -2.77 14.64 4.40
N LEU A 114 -3.17 15.61 3.57
CA LEU A 114 -3.88 15.34 2.32
C LEU A 114 -3.06 14.45 1.36
N ALA A 115 -1.76 14.72 1.23
CA ALA A 115 -0.88 13.90 0.41
C ALA A 115 -0.72 12.48 0.95
N SER A 116 -0.74 12.30 2.28
CA SER A 116 -0.66 10.98 2.93
C SER A 116 -1.94 10.17 2.72
N ILE A 117 -3.11 10.79 2.87
CA ILE A 117 -4.41 10.17 2.58
C ILE A 117 -4.46 9.76 1.11
N TRP A 118 -4.09 10.67 0.21
CA TRP A 118 -4.07 10.39 -1.23
C TRP A 118 -3.16 9.21 -1.57
N PHE A 119 -1.91 9.23 -1.11
CA PHE A 119 -0.96 8.15 -1.38
C PHE A 119 -1.47 6.81 -0.85
N SER A 120 -2.08 6.80 0.34
CA SER A 120 -2.65 5.58 0.94
C SER A 120 -3.82 5.02 0.13
N LEU A 121 -4.70 5.88 -0.37
CA LEU A 121 -5.79 5.48 -1.27
C LEU A 121 -5.23 4.87 -2.56
N VAL A 122 -4.23 5.51 -3.17
CA VAL A 122 -3.58 4.99 -4.39
C VAL A 122 -2.95 3.62 -4.12
N ALA A 123 -2.12 3.51 -3.09
CA ALA A 123 -1.43 2.27 -2.73
C ALA A 123 -2.40 1.10 -2.42
N THR A 124 -3.56 1.39 -1.85
CA THR A 124 -4.56 0.36 -1.53
C THR A 124 -5.47 0.01 -2.71
N SER A 125 -5.61 0.89 -3.69
CA SER A 125 -6.43 0.67 -4.89
C SER A 125 -5.81 -0.26 -5.93
N THR A 126 -4.49 -0.42 -5.92
CA THR A 126 -3.79 -1.23 -6.93
C THR A 126 -3.75 -2.70 -6.54
N LYS A 127 -4.16 -3.58 -7.46
CA LYS A 127 -4.14 -5.04 -7.24
C LYS A 127 -3.86 -5.77 -8.55
N ILE A 128 -2.87 -6.66 -8.53
CA ILE A 128 -2.63 -7.57 -9.66
C ILE A 128 -3.68 -8.67 -9.70
N ILE A 129 -4.17 -8.97 -10.91
CA ILE A 129 -5.04 -10.12 -11.14
C ILE A 129 -4.17 -11.38 -11.17
N LEU A 130 -4.49 -12.34 -10.30
CA LEU A 130 -3.76 -13.61 -10.25
C LEU A 130 -4.01 -14.42 -11.52
N PRO A 131 -2.96 -15.01 -12.12
CA PRO A 131 -3.10 -15.89 -13.27
C PRO A 131 -3.87 -17.16 -12.88
N SER A 132 -4.67 -17.69 -13.81
CA SER A 132 -5.60 -18.80 -13.55
C SER A 132 -4.93 -20.13 -13.22
N ASN A 133 -3.63 -20.27 -13.49
CA ASN A 133 -2.84 -21.47 -13.18
C ASN A 133 -2.32 -21.50 -11.74
N LEU A 134 -2.44 -20.41 -10.97
CA LEU A 134 -2.07 -20.41 -9.56
C LEU A 134 -3.13 -21.08 -8.72
N ASN A 135 -2.71 -21.99 -7.84
CA ASN A 135 -3.57 -22.60 -6.85
C ASN A 135 -4.15 -21.51 -5.93
N SER A 136 -5.48 -21.45 -5.82
CA SER A 136 -6.20 -20.48 -4.98
C SER A 136 -5.82 -20.57 -3.50
N ASN A 137 -5.41 -21.76 -3.04
CA ASN A 137 -4.97 -22.03 -1.67
C ASN A 137 -3.46 -21.83 -1.45
N SER A 138 -2.71 -21.40 -2.47
CA SER A 138 -1.29 -21.14 -2.34
C SER A 138 -0.99 -19.92 -1.44
N PHE A 139 0.21 -19.90 -0.88
CA PHE A 139 0.78 -18.77 -0.15
C PHE A 139 0.66 -17.46 -0.93
N LEU A 140 1.04 -17.47 -2.20
CA LEU A 140 1.04 -16.28 -3.06
C LEU A 140 -0.37 -15.75 -3.33
N SER A 141 -1.34 -16.65 -3.53
CA SER A 141 -2.76 -16.27 -3.65
C SER A 141 -3.27 -15.61 -2.37
N GLY A 142 -2.93 -16.19 -1.21
CA GLY A 142 -3.29 -15.62 0.10
C GLY A 142 -2.65 -14.25 0.33
N LEU A 143 -1.37 -14.09 -0.04
CA LEU A 143 -0.64 -12.83 0.06
C LEU A 143 -1.29 -11.74 -0.79
N ASN A 144 -1.62 -12.03 -2.05
CA ASN A 144 -2.31 -11.10 -2.94
C ASN A 144 -3.66 -10.64 -2.38
N ASN A 145 -4.44 -11.59 -1.86
CA ASN A 145 -5.82 -11.35 -1.44
C ASN A 145 -5.91 -10.62 -0.10
N SER A 146 -4.90 -10.74 0.76
CA SER A 146 -4.81 -10.00 2.02
C SER A 146 -4.56 -8.50 1.83
N ALA A 147 -4.05 -8.08 0.66
CA ALA A 147 -3.53 -6.73 0.42
C ALA A 147 -2.49 -6.28 1.47
N LEU A 148 -1.75 -7.22 2.06
CA LEU A 148 -0.66 -6.96 3.01
C LEU A 148 0.43 -6.10 2.37
N ILE A 149 0.80 -6.42 1.14
CA ILE A 149 1.85 -5.72 0.39
C ILE A 149 1.49 -4.25 0.19
N ASN A 150 0.24 -3.97 -0.17
CA ASN A 150 -0.26 -2.59 -0.28
C ASN A 150 -0.13 -1.84 1.05
N GLY A 151 -0.43 -2.51 2.17
CA GLY A 151 -0.20 -1.97 3.52
C GLY A 151 1.28 -1.68 3.79
N MET A 152 2.19 -2.57 3.39
CA MET A 152 3.63 -2.37 3.52
C MET A 152 4.13 -1.18 2.69
N VAL A 153 3.57 -0.93 1.50
CA VAL A 153 3.89 0.28 0.71
C VAL A 153 3.55 1.56 1.50
N VAL A 154 2.40 1.59 2.18
CA VAL A 154 2.01 2.71 3.04
C VAL A 154 2.97 2.86 4.22
N VAL A 155 3.39 1.77 4.86
CA VAL A 155 4.39 1.81 5.95
C VAL A 155 5.73 2.38 5.46
N ILE A 156 6.20 1.96 4.27
CA ILE A 156 7.42 2.49 3.65
C ILE A 156 7.28 4.00 3.39
N TYR A 157 6.13 4.42 2.86
CA TYR A 157 5.83 5.84 2.67
C TYR A 157 5.87 6.63 3.97
N ILE A 158 5.16 6.17 5.00
CA ILE A 158 5.12 6.79 6.33
C ILE A 158 6.55 6.93 6.86
N TYR A 159 7.33 5.85 6.84
CA TYR A 159 8.72 5.88 7.33
C TYR A 159 9.57 6.94 6.62
N PHE A 160 9.51 7.04 5.29
CA PHE A 160 10.31 8.03 4.57
C PHE A 160 9.78 9.46 4.73
N ALA A 161 8.48 9.67 4.54
CA ALA A 161 7.85 11.00 4.53
C ALA A 161 7.84 11.63 5.93
N ILE A 162 7.37 10.89 6.94
CA ILE A 162 7.23 11.39 8.32
C ILE A 162 8.60 11.69 8.94
N LYS A 163 9.58 10.80 8.76
CA LYS A 163 10.96 11.03 9.20
C LYS A 163 11.56 12.30 8.58
N ASN A 164 11.35 12.53 7.28
CA ASN A 164 11.88 13.71 6.62
C ASN A 164 11.15 15.00 7.02
N TRP A 165 9.88 14.91 7.40
CA TRP A 165 9.11 16.06 7.89
C TRP A 165 9.46 16.49 9.32
N GLY A 166 10.41 15.80 9.97
CA GLY A 166 10.93 16.14 11.30
C GLY A 166 10.21 15.45 12.45
N TYR A 167 9.27 14.55 12.16
CA TYR A 167 8.59 13.76 13.19
C TYR A 167 9.47 12.57 13.60
N GLU A 168 9.56 12.32 14.90
CA GLU A 168 10.31 11.18 15.43
C GLU A 168 9.49 9.89 15.30
N VAL A 169 9.91 9.00 14.41
CA VAL A 169 9.43 7.62 14.37
C VAL A 169 10.22 6.83 15.41
N ARG A 170 9.66 6.64 16.61
CA ARG A 170 10.26 5.79 17.65
C ARG A 170 9.38 4.56 17.86
N CYS A 171 9.98 3.38 17.75
CA CYS A 171 9.42 2.14 18.30
C CYS A 171 9.52 2.19 19.82
N ASN A 172 8.73 3.04 20.47
CA ASN A 172 8.57 2.97 21.91
C ASN A 172 7.31 3.73 22.31
N LEU A 173 6.33 3.01 22.84
CA LEU A 173 5.36 3.58 23.75
C LEU A 173 6.16 4.09 24.96
N PRO A 174 6.30 5.40 25.20
CA PRO A 174 7.03 5.92 26.36
C PRO A 174 6.14 5.76 27.60
N ILE A 175 5.86 4.52 27.99
CA ILE A 175 5.01 4.24 29.13
C ILE A 175 5.92 4.25 30.35
N ASP A 176 5.75 5.28 31.16
CA ASP A 176 6.27 5.30 32.52
C ASP A 176 5.46 4.29 33.35
N PHE A 177 5.94 3.05 33.40
CA PHE A 177 5.32 1.92 34.10
C PHE A 177 5.25 2.13 35.62
N LEU A 178 5.87 3.18 36.17
CA LEU A 178 5.78 3.52 37.58
C LEU A 178 4.46 4.21 37.95
N LYS A 179 3.71 4.73 36.98
CA LYS A 179 2.43 5.42 37.21
C LYS A 179 1.25 4.50 36.90
N TYR A 180 0.48 4.14 37.93
CA TYR A 180 -0.67 3.24 37.81
C TYR A 180 -1.70 3.67 36.74
N LYS A 181 -1.91 4.98 36.54
CA LYS A 181 -2.80 5.50 35.48
C LYS A 181 -2.33 5.12 34.07
N ASN A 182 -1.03 5.07 33.83
CA ASN A 182 -0.47 4.69 32.52
C ASN A 182 -0.65 3.19 32.25
N ILE A 183 -0.58 2.35 33.29
CA ILE A 183 -0.86 0.91 33.18
C ILE A 183 -2.34 0.69 32.86
N ILE A 184 -3.25 1.41 33.51
CA ILE A 184 -4.69 1.34 33.21
C ILE A 184 -4.96 1.77 31.77
N ILE A 185 -4.37 2.88 31.32
CA ILE A 185 -4.52 3.36 29.94
C ILE A 185 -3.97 2.32 28.95
N LEU A 186 -2.82 1.70 29.22
CA LEU A 186 -2.26 0.62 28.41
C LEU A 186 -3.21 -0.59 28.32
N VAL A 187 -3.76 -1.03 29.46
CA VAL A 187 -4.67 -2.19 29.49
C VAL A 187 -5.95 -1.89 28.72
N VAL A 188 -6.52 -0.69 28.89
CA VAL A 188 -7.71 -0.24 28.17
C VAL A 188 -7.42 -0.14 26.67
N THR A 189 -6.28 0.42 26.26
CA THR A 189 -5.91 0.48 24.84
C THR A 189 -5.63 -0.89 24.25
N MET A 190 -5.03 -1.82 24.98
CA MET A 190 -4.87 -3.21 24.54
C MET A 190 -6.22 -3.92 24.34
N ILE A 191 -7.14 -3.80 25.29
CA ILE A 191 -8.49 -4.40 25.18
C ILE A 191 -9.24 -3.81 23.99
N LEU A 192 -9.19 -2.48 23.82
CA LEU A 192 -9.83 -1.80 22.69
C LEU A 192 -9.19 -2.17 21.35
N SER A 193 -7.85 -2.30 21.28
CA SER A 193 -7.15 -2.77 20.08
C SER A 193 -7.55 -4.19 19.71
N ILE A 194 -7.55 -5.12 20.67
CA ILE A 194 -7.96 -6.51 20.44
C ILE A 194 -9.40 -6.54 19.91
N TRP A 195 -10.30 -5.78 20.55
CA TRP A 195 -11.68 -5.68 20.11
C TRP A 195 -11.81 -5.07 18.71
N PHE A 196 -11.05 -4.01 18.41
CA PHE A 196 -11.06 -3.34 17.11
C PHE A 196 -10.51 -4.25 16.00
N CYS A 197 -9.45 -5.03 16.27
CA CYS A 197 -8.95 -6.02 15.32
C CYS A 197 -10.01 -7.06 14.97
N PHE A 198 -10.74 -7.56 15.97
CA PHE A 198 -11.86 -8.46 15.71
C PHE A 198 -13.00 -7.77 14.95
N PHE A 199 -13.38 -6.55 15.33
CA PHE A 199 -14.38 -5.76 14.63
C PHE A 199 -14.02 -5.56 13.14
N VAL A 200 -12.78 -5.19 12.83
CA VAL A 200 -12.31 -5.00 11.45
C VAL A 200 -12.36 -6.30 10.66
N VAL A 201 -11.86 -7.41 11.21
CA VAL A 201 -11.90 -8.72 10.55
C VAL A 201 -13.34 -9.14 10.29
N PHE A 202 -14.20 -9.13 11.32
CA PHE A 202 -15.59 -9.56 11.19
C PHE A 202 -16.42 -8.60 10.33
N SER A 203 -16.14 -7.30 10.29
CA SER A 203 -16.83 -6.36 9.38
C SER A 203 -16.67 -6.73 7.90
N SER A 204 -15.55 -7.37 7.55
CA SER A 204 -15.26 -7.78 6.17
C SER A 204 -15.84 -9.15 5.79
N VAL A 205 -16.17 -9.99 6.78
CA VAL A 205 -16.54 -11.40 6.56
C VAL A 205 -17.97 -11.71 7.00
N ALA A 206 -18.47 -11.03 8.03
CA ALA A 206 -19.79 -11.24 8.61
C ALA A 206 -20.89 -11.26 7.55
N ILE A 207 -21.88 -12.12 7.80
CA ILE A 207 -23.10 -12.24 7.02
C ILE A 207 -24.19 -11.39 7.71
N ASN A 208 -24.16 -11.30 9.04
CA ASN A 208 -25.10 -10.52 9.84
C ASN A 208 -24.44 -9.46 10.72
N TYR A 209 -25.15 -8.37 11.01
CA TYR A 209 -24.63 -7.28 11.86
C TYR A 209 -24.29 -7.72 13.30
N LYS A 210 -24.96 -8.75 13.83
CA LYS A 210 -24.68 -9.28 15.18
C LYS A 210 -23.30 -9.93 15.29
N GLU A 211 -22.80 -10.47 14.17
CA GLU A 211 -21.47 -11.08 14.08
C GLU A 211 -20.36 -10.03 14.03
N ILE A 212 -20.67 -8.75 13.85
CA ILE A 212 -19.68 -7.67 13.80
C ILE A 212 -19.38 -7.14 15.22
N PHE A 213 -20.41 -6.98 16.05
CA PHE A 213 -20.32 -6.23 17.31
C PHE A 213 -20.17 -7.08 18.59
N GLY A 214 -20.11 -8.41 18.49
CA GLY A 214 -19.80 -9.23 19.67
C GLY A 214 -20.16 -10.70 19.60
N ASN A 215 -20.98 -11.13 18.63
CA ASN A 215 -21.27 -12.56 18.43
C ASN A 215 -20.33 -13.15 17.37
N TRP A 216 -19.03 -13.03 17.61
CA TRP A 216 -17.96 -13.41 16.69
C TRP A 216 -17.95 -14.93 16.47
N ASP A 217 -18.56 -15.37 15.37
CA ASP A 217 -18.50 -16.76 14.94
C ASP A 217 -17.17 -17.04 14.24
N PHE A 218 -16.22 -17.64 14.96
CA PHE A 218 -14.91 -17.98 14.43
C PHE A 218 -14.96 -18.99 13.27
N SER A 219 -16.09 -19.66 13.01
CA SER A 219 -16.28 -20.46 11.80
C SER A 219 -16.16 -19.63 10.52
N LEU A 220 -16.54 -18.34 10.57
CA LEU A 220 -16.48 -17.40 9.45
C LEU A 220 -15.05 -17.05 9.04
N ILE A 221 -14.08 -17.21 9.94
CA ILE A 221 -12.66 -17.03 9.63
C ILE A 221 -11.90 -18.35 9.55
N ASN A 222 -12.57 -19.49 9.79
CA ASN A 222 -11.95 -20.80 9.64
C ASN A 222 -11.92 -21.17 8.14
N PRO A 223 -10.74 -21.35 7.52
CA PRO A 223 -10.65 -21.60 6.09
C PRO A 223 -11.30 -22.90 5.63
N THR A 224 -11.55 -23.86 6.53
CA THR A 224 -12.27 -25.10 6.21
C THR A 224 -13.79 -24.96 6.26
N LEU A 225 -14.33 -23.95 6.94
CA LEU A 225 -15.77 -23.77 7.17
C LEU A 225 -16.33 -22.49 6.52
N SER A 226 -15.47 -21.49 6.31
CA SER A 226 -15.85 -20.17 5.84
C SER A 226 -16.26 -20.16 4.36
N GLU A 227 -17.38 -19.49 4.07
CA GLU A 227 -17.83 -19.26 2.70
C GLU A 227 -16.95 -18.25 1.93
N LYS A 228 -16.41 -17.23 2.62
CA LYS A 228 -15.68 -16.10 2.00
C LYS A 228 -14.16 -16.26 2.04
N LEU A 229 -13.59 -16.63 3.17
CA LEU A 229 -12.16 -16.87 3.39
C LEU A 229 -11.83 -18.35 3.30
N LYS A 230 -11.53 -18.88 2.11
CA LYS A 230 -11.18 -20.30 1.93
C LYS A 230 -9.67 -20.59 2.00
N ASN A 231 -8.84 -19.55 2.04
CA ASN A 231 -7.38 -19.66 2.08
C ASN A 231 -6.84 -19.26 3.46
N SER A 232 -6.17 -20.19 4.15
CA SER A 232 -5.55 -19.98 5.46
C SER A 232 -4.48 -18.88 5.46
N TRP A 233 -3.67 -18.80 4.40
CA TRP A 233 -2.65 -17.76 4.25
C TRP A 233 -3.25 -16.36 4.16
N GLN A 234 -4.41 -16.22 3.52
CA GLN A 234 -5.10 -14.93 3.46
C GLN A 234 -5.46 -14.44 4.87
N ILE A 235 -5.88 -15.34 5.76
CA ILE A 235 -6.23 -15.00 7.15
C ILE A 235 -4.99 -14.55 7.92
N TYR A 236 -3.90 -15.32 7.86
CA TYR A 236 -2.64 -14.95 8.52
C TYR A 236 -2.12 -13.58 8.05
N PHE A 237 -2.10 -13.33 6.75
CA PHE A 237 -1.63 -12.05 6.23
C PHE A 237 -2.58 -10.89 6.52
N SER A 238 -3.89 -11.13 6.57
CA SER A 238 -4.85 -10.11 6.95
C SER A 238 -4.67 -9.71 8.42
N ALA A 239 -4.40 -10.68 9.30
CA ALA A 239 -4.07 -10.42 10.70
C ALA A 239 -2.74 -9.64 10.85
N ILE A 240 -1.69 -10.03 10.12
CA ILE A 240 -0.41 -9.31 10.11
C ILE A 240 -0.59 -7.89 9.59
N LYS A 241 -1.41 -7.69 8.55
CA LYS A 241 -1.72 -6.35 8.01
C LYS A 241 -2.40 -5.48 9.06
N ALA A 242 -3.40 -6.01 9.76
CA ALA A 242 -4.08 -5.27 10.82
C ALA A 242 -3.10 -4.86 11.94
N GLY A 243 -2.23 -5.77 12.38
CA GLY A 243 -1.19 -5.47 13.35
C GLY A 243 -0.18 -4.43 12.86
N LEU A 244 0.25 -4.48 11.59
CA LEU A 244 1.14 -3.48 11.00
C LEU A 244 0.49 -2.08 10.93
N VAL A 245 -0.80 -2.00 10.60
CA VAL A 245 -1.53 -0.73 10.56
C VAL A 245 -1.63 -0.14 11.96
N GLU A 246 -2.10 -0.91 12.95
CA GLU A 246 -2.18 -0.50 14.35
C GLU A 246 -0.83 -0.01 14.86
N GLU A 247 0.22 -0.77 14.59
CA GLU A 247 1.56 -0.45 15.05
C GLU A 247 2.13 0.80 14.34
N SER A 248 1.82 0.99 13.05
CA SER A 248 2.19 2.20 12.31
C SER A 248 1.53 3.48 12.84
N GLU A 249 0.30 3.40 13.36
CA GLU A 249 -0.39 4.52 13.99
C GLU A 249 0.22 4.88 15.35
N ARG A 250 0.64 3.87 16.13
CA ARG A 250 1.31 4.07 17.43
C ARG A 250 2.68 4.76 17.30
N TYR A 251 3.32 4.67 16.14
CA TYR A 251 4.64 5.27 15.90
C TYR A 251 4.61 6.77 15.59
N ILE A 252 3.42 7.38 15.41
CA ILE A 252 3.30 8.81 15.13
C ILE A 252 3.08 9.55 16.46
N LYS A 253 4.16 10.10 17.03
CA LYS A 253 4.01 11.16 18.05
C LYS A 253 3.66 12.48 17.36
N CYS A 254 2.44 12.96 17.58
CA CYS A 254 2.12 14.37 17.40
C CYS A 254 2.82 15.15 18.52
N PHE A 255 3.82 15.95 18.16
CA PHE A 255 4.25 17.09 18.96
C PHE A 255 3.50 18.32 18.49
#